data_AF-A9FHC9-F1
#
_entry.id   AF-A9FHC9-F1
#
_cell.length_a   1.000
_cell.length_b   1.000
_cell.length_c   1.000
_cell.angle_alpha   90.00
_cell.angle_beta   90.00
_cell.angle_gamma   90.00
#
_symmetry.space_group_name_H-M   'P 1'
#
loop_
_entity.id
_entity.type
_entity.pdbx_description
1 polymer ?
#
loop_
_entity_poly.entity_id
_entity_poly.type
_entity_poly.pdbx_seq_one_letter_code
_entity_poly.pdbx_strand_id
1 'polypeptide(L)'
;MNAAAPSSHLDDIAWNRAGRLSAAQRATLQEILSIHPNEMMAWLFSTTLVGVAALIVVQKDGSQSRFHWGMCALMAAGGLAAAWMPLRRIWLRARLRADIAAGDVAMFPGRVVWRVRRLYGDYVMEPADGSAPVRAAAAPLPPGPYRGYLLPRSRLLIAAESTVVPGGAWSISLGVPDVEGGVFAGRPGRTALAQPFSMAPHVGDRIELFRALASALRFNAEDLGHNRRGRISLRQVGHRLTSSAGFLAMTLCVSASGALFAFFAGFNDSSTFISPIVVVAALHYLWSIRDVFTRRVVTVDGIVKRHLWVTPGSNVSDQSTTTYYFVVQHQKFVVKKRAYRALVPELPYRLYFTKHTRALLSVDPLDTSSSHPRGAPRAGAAWEAT
;
A
#
# COMPACT_ATOMS: atom_id res chain seq x y z
N MET A 1 22.09 12.60 24.29
CA MET A 1 21.63 11.21 24.46
C MET A 1 22.52 10.34 23.58
N ASN A 2 23.30 9.43 24.16
CA ASN A 2 24.10 8.49 23.38
C ASN A 2 23.13 7.55 22.64
N ALA A 3 23.21 7.52 21.31
CA ALA A 3 22.44 6.55 20.53
C ALA A 3 22.88 5.15 20.96
N ALA A 4 21.96 4.38 21.54
CA ALA A 4 22.24 2.99 21.88
C ALA A 4 22.63 2.23 20.60
N ALA A 5 23.66 1.39 20.68
CA ALA A 5 24.04 0.52 19.58
C ALA A 5 22.81 -0.28 19.13
N PRO A 6 22.60 -0.45 17.80
CA PRO A 6 21.48 -1.25 17.31
C PRO A 6 21.59 -2.66 17.89
N SER A 7 20.56 -3.12 18.62
CA SER A 7 20.51 -4.49 19.12
C SER A 7 20.50 -5.44 17.93
N SER A 8 21.11 -6.62 18.10
CA SER A 8 20.99 -7.64 17.08
C SER A 8 19.52 -8.11 17.03
N HIS A 9 19.02 -8.40 15.83
CA HIS A 9 17.67 -8.95 15.68
C HIS A 9 17.45 -10.23 16.49
N LEU A 10 18.52 -11.01 16.74
CA LEU A 10 18.47 -12.21 17.56
C LEU A 10 18.20 -11.89 19.03
N ASP A 11 18.77 -10.80 19.55
CA ASP A 11 18.50 -10.34 20.91
C ASP A 11 17.04 -9.91 21.06
N ASP A 12 16.52 -9.15 20.09
CA ASP A 12 15.12 -8.73 20.06
C ASP A 12 14.14 -9.91 20.07
N ILE A 13 14.48 -10.98 19.34
CA ILE A 13 13.72 -12.23 19.35
C ILE A 13 13.81 -12.93 20.72
N ALA A 14 15.00 -12.99 21.33
CA ALA A 14 15.17 -13.59 22.64
C ALA A 14 14.34 -12.86 23.72
N TRP A 15 14.32 -11.53 23.68
CA TRP A 15 13.45 -10.69 24.52
C TRP A 15 11.96 -11.01 24.29
N ASN A 16 11.53 -11.08 23.03
CA ASN A 16 10.15 -11.42 22.67
C ASN A 16 9.74 -12.82 23.17
N ARG A 17 10.64 -13.82 23.07
CA ARG A 17 10.44 -15.16 23.62
C ARG A 17 10.28 -15.17 25.14
N ALA A 18 11.00 -14.27 25.82
CA ALA A 18 10.85 -14.03 27.26
C ALA A 18 9.62 -13.19 27.62
N GLY A 19 8.75 -12.86 26.65
CA GLY A 19 7.53 -12.10 26.87
C GLY A 19 7.79 -10.61 27.14
N ARG A 20 8.92 -10.07 26.69
CA ARG A 20 9.34 -8.69 26.97
C ARG A 20 9.78 -7.96 25.71
N LEU A 21 9.55 -6.65 25.67
CA LEU A 21 10.09 -5.77 24.64
C LEU A 21 11.57 -5.49 24.88
N SER A 22 12.39 -5.54 23.82
CA SER A 22 13.77 -5.05 23.89
C SER A 22 13.82 -3.53 24.00
N ALA A 23 14.94 -2.99 24.49
CA ALA A 23 15.14 -1.54 24.57
C ALA A 23 15.08 -0.85 23.19
N ALA A 24 15.63 -1.50 22.16
CA ALA A 24 15.62 -0.99 20.78
C ALA A 24 14.21 -0.99 20.18
N GLN A 25 13.43 -2.07 20.40
CA GLN A 25 12.03 -2.11 20.00
C GLN A 25 11.21 -1.04 20.70
N ARG A 26 11.43 -0.83 22.01
CA ARG A 26 10.75 0.21 22.78
C ARG A 26 11.08 1.61 22.22
N ALA A 27 12.35 1.90 21.96
CA ALA A 27 12.77 3.17 21.36
C ALA A 27 12.12 3.39 19.99
N THR A 28 12.11 2.37 19.13
CA THR A 28 11.50 2.48 17.80
C THR A 28 9.98 2.68 17.89
N LEU A 29 9.30 1.98 18.79
CA LEU A 29 7.88 2.15 19.05
C LEU A 29 7.55 3.55 19.60
N GLN A 30 8.42 4.11 20.44
CA GLN A 30 8.29 5.49 20.94
C GLN A 30 8.48 6.52 19.84
N GLU A 31 9.40 6.29 18.89
CA GLU A 31 9.58 7.16 17.73
C GLU A 31 8.36 7.12 16.79
N ILE A 32 7.73 5.95 16.62
CA ILE A 32 6.48 5.84 15.88
C ILE A 32 5.36 6.68 16.54
N LEU A 33 5.39 6.82 17.87
CA LEU A 33 4.42 7.62 18.61
C LEU A 33 4.67 9.14 18.58
N SER A 34 5.90 9.59 18.35
CA SER A 34 6.27 11.01 18.47
C SER A 34 5.81 11.88 17.29
N ILE A 35 5.06 11.33 16.33
CA ILE A 35 4.92 11.95 15.00
C ILE A 35 3.44 12.01 14.53
N HIS A 36 2.85 13.21 14.45
CA HIS A 36 2.71 14.02 13.20
C HIS A 36 1.64 15.17 13.28
N PRO A 37 1.90 16.33 12.63
CA PRO A 37 0.99 17.49 12.46
C PRO A 37 -0.23 17.23 11.57
N ASN A 38 -0.31 16.08 10.89
CA ASN A 38 -1.48 15.73 10.06
C ASN A 38 -2.75 15.48 10.89
N GLU A 39 -2.63 15.20 12.19
CA GLU A 39 -3.78 15.11 13.10
C GLU A 39 -4.36 16.49 13.41
N MET A 40 -3.49 17.50 13.50
CA MET A 40 -3.89 18.89 13.60
C MET A 40 -4.63 19.33 12.32
N MET A 41 -4.13 18.96 11.14
CA MET A 41 -4.80 19.25 9.87
C MET A 41 -6.15 18.54 9.71
N ALA A 42 -6.28 17.28 10.15
CA ALA A 42 -7.57 16.58 10.13
C ALA A 42 -8.59 17.21 11.09
N TRP A 43 -8.12 17.66 12.27
CA TRP A 43 -8.94 18.44 13.21
C TRP A 43 -9.37 19.77 12.61
N LEU A 44 -8.43 20.54 12.06
CA LEU A 44 -8.70 21.81 11.39
C LEU A 44 -9.69 21.64 10.24
N PHE A 45 -9.50 20.64 9.36
CA PHE A 45 -10.43 20.37 8.27
C PHE A 45 -11.83 20.04 8.78
N SER A 46 -11.94 19.21 9.83
CA SER A 46 -13.24 18.88 10.44
C SER A 46 -13.89 20.09 11.08
N THR A 47 -13.15 20.94 11.79
CA THR A 47 -13.71 22.15 12.43
C THR A 47 -14.12 23.19 11.39
N THR A 48 -13.36 23.35 10.30
CA THR A 48 -13.75 24.22 9.18
C THR A 48 -15.03 23.74 8.52
N LEU A 49 -15.18 22.44 8.26
CA LEU A 49 -16.38 21.89 7.60
C LEU A 49 -17.65 22.07 8.47
N VAL A 50 -17.51 21.90 9.79
CA VAL A 50 -18.59 22.18 10.76
C VAL A 50 -18.88 23.68 10.84
N GLY A 51 -17.85 24.53 10.84
CA GLY A 51 -17.99 25.99 10.86
C GLY A 51 -18.70 26.54 9.62
N VAL A 52 -18.37 26.02 8.43
CA VAL A 52 -19.06 26.37 7.18
C VAL A 52 -20.52 25.92 7.21
N ALA A 53 -20.80 24.72 7.69
CA ALA A 53 -22.18 24.26 7.86
C ALA A 53 -22.98 25.17 8.82
N ALA A 54 -22.37 25.61 9.92
CA ALA A 54 -23.00 26.53 10.86
C ALA A 54 -23.27 27.92 10.23
N LEU A 55 -22.33 28.45 9.45
CA LEU A 55 -22.50 29.73 8.74
C LEU A 55 -23.65 29.68 7.71
N ILE A 56 -23.78 28.58 6.97
CA ILE A 56 -24.89 28.36 6.02
C ILE A 56 -26.26 28.36 6.75
N VAL A 57 -26.32 27.87 7.99
CA VAL A 57 -27.55 27.91 8.80
C VAL A 57 -27.89 29.33 9.28
N VAL A 58 -26.89 30.16 9.55
CA VAL A 58 -27.07 31.54 10.05
C VAL A 58 -27.47 32.53 8.95
N GLN A 59 -27.09 32.30 7.70
CA GLN A 59 -27.33 33.21 6.56
C GLN A 59 -28.78 33.17 6.02
N LYS A 60 -29.75 32.98 6.90
CA LYS A 60 -31.14 32.67 6.59
C LYS A 60 -31.97 33.93 6.34
N ASP A 61 -32.17 34.28 5.07
CA ASP A 61 -33.32 35.07 4.60
C ASP A 61 -33.72 34.60 3.20
N GLY A 62 -34.90 33.97 3.06
CA GLY A 62 -35.49 33.60 1.77
C GLY A 62 -35.76 32.10 1.56
N SER A 63 -36.76 31.81 0.72
CA SER A 63 -37.59 30.59 0.67
C SER A 63 -36.93 29.26 0.26
N GLN A 64 -35.59 29.13 0.26
CA GLN A 64 -34.88 27.89 -0.12
C GLN A 64 -34.51 26.97 1.06
N SER A 65 -35.31 26.94 2.13
CA SER A 65 -34.91 26.31 3.40
C SER A 65 -34.56 24.82 3.32
N ARG A 66 -35.29 24.02 2.52
CA ARG A 66 -35.12 22.54 2.51
C ARG A 66 -33.79 22.08 1.89
N PHE A 67 -33.33 22.74 0.83
CA PHE A 67 -32.05 22.39 0.18
C PHE A 67 -30.85 22.69 1.09
N HIS A 68 -30.89 23.83 1.79
CA HIS A 68 -29.84 24.26 2.71
C HIS A 68 -29.72 23.31 3.92
N TRP A 69 -30.84 22.87 4.50
CA TRP A 69 -30.82 21.87 5.57
C TRP A 69 -30.23 20.53 5.13
N GLY A 70 -30.54 20.09 3.89
CA GLY A 70 -29.97 18.87 3.31
C GLY A 70 -28.44 18.94 3.15
N MET A 71 -27.93 20.07 2.64
CA MET A 71 -26.48 20.28 2.55
C MET A 71 -25.81 20.37 3.93
N CYS A 72 -26.41 21.10 4.88
CA CYS A 72 -25.86 21.21 6.25
C CYS A 72 -25.78 19.84 6.93
N ALA A 73 -26.80 18.99 6.77
CA ALA A 73 -26.79 17.63 7.30
C ALA A 73 -25.70 16.77 6.65
N LEU A 74 -25.51 16.85 5.32
CA LEU A 74 -24.43 16.14 4.62
C LEU A 74 -23.04 16.63 5.04
N MET A 75 -22.85 17.94 5.19
CA MET A 75 -21.59 18.53 5.67
C MET A 75 -21.31 18.12 7.11
N ALA A 76 -22.31 18.15 8.01
CA ALA A 76 -22.17 17.70 9.39
C ALA A 76 -21.83 16.20 9.46
N ALA A 77 -22.51 15.35 8.68
CA ALA A 77 -22.20 13.93 8.59
C ALA A 77 -20.78 13.69 8.05
N GLY A 78 -20.36 14.44 7.03
CA GLY A 78 -18.99 14.42 6.50
C GLY A 78 -17.95 14.84 7.54
N GLY A 79 -18.22 15.90 8.30
CA GLY A 79 -17.39 16.36 9.41
C GLY A 79 -17.26 15.33 10.53
N LEU A 80 -18.37 14.73 10.97
CA LEU A 80 -18.36 13.68 12.00
C LEU A 80 -17.61 12.42 11.53
N ALA A 81 -17.82 11.99 10.27
CA ALA A 81 -17.08 10.88 9.69
C ALA A 81 -15.57 11.18 9.59
N ALA A 82 -15.22 12.43 9.27
CA ALA A 82 -13.82 12.89 9.26
C ALA A 82 -13.22 12.93 10.67
N ALA A 83 -13.96 13.36 11.69
CA ALA A 83 -13.55 13.43 13.09
C ALA A 83 -13.42 12.05 13.77
N TRP A 84 -14.18 11.05 13.32
CA TRP A 84 -14.07 9.68 13.83
C TRP A 84 -12.70 9.05 13.57
N MET A 85 -12.08 9.35 12.43
CA MET A 85 -10.76 8.80 12.07
C MET A 85 -9.63 9.22 13.04
N PRO A 86 -9.43 10.52 13.37
CA PRO A 86 -8.42 10.93 14.34
C PRO A 86 -8.74 10.42 15.75
N LEU A 87 -10.01 10.42 16.19
CA LEU A 87 -10.38 9.86 17.50
C LEU A 87 -9.96 8.39 17.63
N ARG A 88 -10.26 7.59 16.61
CA ARG A 88 -9.83 6.19 16.54
C ARG A 88 -8.29 6.05 16.57
N ARG A 89 -7.55 6.95 15.90
CA ARG A 89 -6.08 6.95 15.93
C ARG A 89 -5.53 7.31 17.31
N ILE A 90 -6.08 8.33 17.97
CA ILE A 90 -5.71 8.73 19.33
C ILE A 90 -5.89 7.55 20.29
N TRP A 91 -7.03 6.87 20.20
CA TRP A 91 -7.30 5.71 21.03
C TRP A 91 -6.34 4.54 20.78
N LEU A 92 -6.02 4.24 19.51
CA LEU A 92 -5.01 3.23 19.17
C LEU A 92 -3.61 3.61 19.70
N ARG A 93 -3.24 4.89 19.65
CA ARG A 93 -1.98 5.39 20.22
C ARG A 93 -1.95 5.29 21.73
N ALA A 94 -3.05 5.58 22.42
CA ALA A 94 -3.14 5.43 23.87
C ALA A 94 -2.93 3.96 24.29
N ARG A 95 -3.53 3.02 23.55
CA ARG A 95 -3.30 1.58 23.75
C ARG A 95 -1.84 1.19 23.51
N LEU A 96 -1.24 1.69 22.43
CA LEU A 96 0.15 1.41 22.10
C LEU A 96 1.11 1.99 23.17
N ARG A 97 0.86 3.21 23.66
CA ARG A 97 1.61 3.80 24.79
C ARG A 97 1.54 2.91 26.03
N ALA A 98 0.35 2.39 26.34
CA ALA A 98 0.16 1.51 27.49
C ALA A 98 0.94 0.19 27.33
N ASP A 99 0.96 -0.39 26.13
CA ASP A 99 1.76 -1.61 25.86
C ASP A 99 3.28 -1.34 25.94
N ILE A 100 3.76 -0.22 25.38
CA ILE A 100 5.19 0.17 25.43
C ILE A 100 5.64 0.38 26.87
N ALA A 101 4.79 0.99 27.69
CA ALA A 101 5.04 1.24 29.11
C ALA A 101 5.05 -0.07 29.92
N ALA A 102 4.11 -0.98 29.65
CA ALA A 102 4.10 -2.30 30.27
C ALA A 102 5.33 -3.12 29.86
N GLY A 103 5.73 -3.04 28.59
CA GLY A 103 6.84 -3.83 28.06
C GLY A 103 6.50 -5.30 27.83
N ASP A 104 5.25 -5.71 28.07
CA ASP A 104 4.80 -7.09 27.93
C ASP A 104 4.58 -7.46 26.46
N VAL A 105 5.03 -8.66 26.11
CA VAL A 105 4.84 -9.24 24.78
C VAL A 105 4.10 -10.56 24.94
N ALA A 106 2.95 -10.69 24.29
CA ALA A 106 2.22 -11.95 24.22
C ALA A 106 2.67 -12.76 23.01
N MET A 107 3.03 -14.02 23.26
CA MET A 107 3.31 -15.00 22.22
C MET A 107 2.02 -15.75 21.88
N PHE A 108 1.75 -15.95 20.59
CA PHE A 108 0.60 -16.73 20.14
C PHE A 108 0.96 -17.60 18.92
N PRO A 109 0.53 -18.87 18.90
CA PRO A 109 0.63 -19.69 17.71
C PRO A 109 -0.42 -19.25 16.68
N GLY A 110 -0.05 -19.23 15.42
CA GLY A 110 -0.98 -18.89 14.35
C GLY A 110 -0.43 -19.26 12.98
N ARG A 111 -1.14 -18.84 11.95
CA ARG A 111 -0.68 -18.92 10.57
C ARG A 111 -0.85 -17.59 9.87
N VAL A 112 0.12 -17.22 9.07
CA VAL A 112 -0.02 -16.10 8.16
C VAL A 112 -0.81 -16.59 6.95
N VAL A 113 -1.90 -15.90 6.64
CA VAL A 113 -2.70 -16.14 5.44
C VAL A 113 -2.88 -14.86 4.66
N TRP A 114 -2.98 -15.02 3.34
CA TRP A 114 -3.42 -13.92 2.50
C TRP A 114 -4.95 -13.79 2.58
N ARG A 115 -5.45 -12.69 3.14
CA ARG A 115 -6.89 -12.43 3.21
C ARG A 115 -7.27 -11.30 2.25
N VAL A 116 -8.14 -11.61 1.30
CA VAL A 116 -8.73 -10.61 0.38
C VAL A 116 -9.88 -9.90 1.10
N ARG A 117 -9.81 -8.58 1.26
CA ARG A 117 -10.97 -7.72 1.56
C ARG A 117 -11.45 -7.06 0.27
N ARG A 118 -12.71 -6.56 0.25
CA ARG A 118 -13.43 -6.00 -0.92
C ARG A 118 -12.58 -5.17 -1.90
N LEU A 119 -11.58 -4.42 -1.42
CA LEU A 119 -10.74 -3.56 -2.27
C LEU A 119 -9.23 -3.88 -2.23
N TYR A 120 -8.77 -4.58 -1.19
CA TYR A 120 -7.35 -4.84 -0.94
C TYR A 120 -7.20 -6.18 -0.24
N GLY A 121 -6.25 -7.00 -0.66
CA GLY A 121 -5.78 -8.08 0.21
C GLY A 121 -4.59 -7.63 1.06
N ASP A 122 -4.43 -8.31 2.19
CA ASP A 122 -3.37 -8.09 3.15
C ASP A 122 -2.94 -9.45 3.73
N TYR A 123 -1.69 -9.54 4.17
CA TYR A 123 -1.26 -10.68 4.99
C TYR A 123 -1.76 -10.46 6.40
N VAL A 124 -2.48 -11.45 6.91
CA VAL A 124 -3.05 -11.39 8.25
C VAL A 124 -2.62 -12.66 8.97
N MET A 125 -2.14 -12.50 10.19
CA MET A 125 -1.86 -13.61 11.06
C MET A 125 -3.19 -14.05 11.70
N GLU A 126 -3.62 -15.26 11.38
CA GLU A 126 -4.75 -15.95 11.99
C GLU A 126 -4.26 -16.73 13.22
N PRO A 127 -4.63 -16.30 14.43
CA PRO A 127 -4.33 -17.04 15.65
C PRO A 127 -4.95 -18.44 15.63
N ALA A 128 -4.25 -19.43 16.17
CA ALA A 128 -4.74 -20.81 16.26
C ALA A 128 -5.90 -20.96 17.27
N ASP A 129 -6.02 -20.02 18.21
CA ASP A 129 -7.10 -19.97 19.21
C ASP A 129 -8.44 -19.41 18.68
N GLY A 130 -8.51 -19.05 17.39
CA GLY A 130 -9.70 -18.48 16.76
C GLY A 130 -9.94 -17.00 17.09
N SER A 131 -9.04 -16.34 17.84
CA SER A 131 -9.15 -14.91 18.11
C SER A 131 -9.05 -14.06 16.84
N ALA A 132 -9.53 -12.82 16.91
CA ALA A 132 -9.62 -11.99 15.70
C ALA A 132 -8.24 -11.79 15.04
N PRO A 133 -8.16 -11.79 13.70
CA PRO A 133 -6.88 -11.90 13.01
C PRO A 133 -6.10 -10.58 13.08
N VAL A 134 -4.77 -10.69 13.25
CA VAL A 134 -3.86 -9.56 13.46
C VAL A 134 -3.20 -9.17 12.15
N ARG A 135 -3.26 -7.89 11.78
CA ARG A 135 -2.65 -7.42 10.51
C ARG A 135 -1.13 -7.51 10.58
N ALA A 136 -0.52 -8.20 9.62
CA ALA A 136 0.93 -8.21 9.41
C ALA A 136 1.33 -7.11 8.41
N ALA A 137 0.71 -5.93 8.48
CA ALA A 137 0.84 -4.90 7.45
C ALA A 137 2.27 -4.33 7.31
N ALA A 138 3.09 -4.45 8.37
CA ALA A 138 4.46 -3.95 8.40
C ALA A 138 5.45 -4.81 7.60
N ALA A 139 5.18 -6.11 7.47
CA ALA A 139 6.07 -7.06 6.80
C ALA A 139 5.24 -8.11 6.06
N PRO A 140 5.42 -8.26 4.73
CA PRO A 140 4.81 -9.36 3.99
C PRO A 140 5.47 -10.67 4.43
N LEU A 141 4.98 -11.25 5.52
CA LEU A 141 5.35 -12.59 5.94
C LEU A 141 4.80 -13.58 4.89
N PRO A 142 5.60 -14.56 4.42
CA PRO A 142 5.07 -15.62 3.58
C PRO A 142 3.91 -16.34 4.28
N PRO A 143 2.91 -16.87 3.55
CA PRO A 143 1.92 -17.75 4.15
C PRO A 143 2.59 -18.93 4.86
N GLY A 144 1.96 -19.44 5.92
CA GLY A 144 2.47 -20.58 6.65
C GLY A 144 2.25 -20.46 8.15
N PRO A 145 2.64 -21.47 8.95
CA PRO A 145 2.53 -21.40 10.39
C PRO A 145 3.67 -20.58 11.01
N TYR A 146 3.30 -19.70 11.94
CA TYR A 146 4.20 -18.81 12.65
C TYR A 146 3.85 -18.77 14.14
N ARG A 147 4.87 -18.48 14.93
CA ARG A 147 4.75 -18.02 16.31
C ARG A 147 4.84 -16.51 16.32
N GLY A 148 3.72 -15.84 16.56
CA GLY A 148 3.61 -14.38 16.53
C GLY A 148 3.90 -13.80 17.91
N TYR A 149 4.50 -12.62 17.92
CA TYR A 149 4.74 -11.82 19.11
C TYR A 149 3.98 -10.52 18.95
N LEU A 150 3.00 -10.28 19.82
CA LEU A 150 2.15 -9.11 19.77
C LEU A 150 2.14 -8.33 21.08
N LEU A 151 1.80 -7.05 20.96
CA LEU A 151 1.47 -6.20 22.10
C LEU A 151 0.01 -6.43 22.51
N PRO A 152 -0.29 -6.82 23.76
CA PRO A 152 -1.61 -7.33 24.15
C PRO A 152 -2.78 -6.37 23.89
N ARG A 153 -2.65 -5.07 24.21
CA ARG A 153 -3.79 -4.13 24.19
C ARG A 153 -4.02 -3.52 22.81
N SER A 154 -2.94 -3.15 22.13
CA SER A 154 -2.93 -2.59 20.78
C SER A 154 -3.08 -3.66 19.70
N ARG A 155 -2.79 -4.93 20.03
CA ARG A 155 -2.75 -6.06 19.09
C ARG A 155 -1.81 -5.80 17.92
N LEU A 156 -0.71 -5.10 18.18
CA LEU A 156 0.33 -4.83 17.19
C LEU A 156 1.28 -6.02 17.12
N LEU A 157 1.41 -6.64 15.95
CA LEU A 157 2.41 -7.67 15.70
C LEU A 157 3.80 -7.01 15.62
N ILE A 158 4.70 -7.40 16.51
CA ILE A 158 6.07 -6.85 16.59
C ILE A 158 7.11 -7.83 16.05
N ALA A 159 6.85 -9.14 16.04
CA ALA A 159 7.72 -10.13 15.41
C ALA A 159 6.93 -11.41 15.08
N ALA A 160 7.47 -12.27 14.22
CA ALA A 160 6.89 -13.58 13.94
C ALA A 160 7.98 -14.61 13.62
N GLU A 161 8.04 -15.74 14.31
CA GLU A 161 8.97 -16.83 13.99
C GLU A 161 8.29 -17.88 13.12
N SER A 162 8.90 -18.30 12.01
CA SER A 162 8.36 -19.43 11.25
C SER A 162 8.53 -20.71 12.07
N THR A 163 7.48 -21.53 12.17
CA THR A 163 7.58 -22.83 12.86
C THR A 163 8.00 -23.95 11.91
N VAL A 164 8.04 -23.70 10.60
CA VAL A 164 8.43 -24.71 9.58
C VAL A 164 9.94 -24.77 9.39
N VAL A 165 10.61 -23.62 9.48
CA VAL A 165 12.05 -23.51 9.26
C VAL A 165 12.75 -23.31 10.60
N PRO A 166 13.47 -24.32 11.13
CA PRO A 166 14.27 -24.15 12.34
C PRO A 166 15.28 -23.02 12.13
N GLY A 167 15.26 -21.99 13.00
CA GLY A 167 16.09 -20.79 12.85
C GLY A 167 15.57 -19.74 11.86
N GLY A 168 14.47 -20.01 11.14
CA GLY A 168 13.75 -19.05 10.30
C GLY A 168 12.92 -18.07 11.13
N ALA A 169 13.58 -17.31 11.99
CA ALA A 169 12.93 -16.29 12.79
C ALA A 169 12.71 -15.03 11.94
N TRP A 170 11.46 -14.67 11.65
CA TRP A 170 11.13 -13.39 11.01
C TRP A 170 10.96 -12.34 12.10
N SER A 171 12.05 -11.76 12.56
CA SER A 171 11.94 -10.52 13.31
C SER A 171 11.44 -9.44 12.36
N ILE A 172 10.19 -9.02 12.53
CA ILE A 172 9.75 -7.74 12.01
C ILE A 172 10.47 -6.72 12.89
N SER A 173 11.75 -6.42 12.65
CA SER A 173 12.25 -5.18 13.23
C SER A 173 11.35 -4.11 12.70
N LEU A 174 10.62 -3.49 13.60
CA LEU A 174 10.24 -2.11 13.47
C LEU A 174 11.59 -1.41 13.26
N GLY A 175 11.95 -1.21 12.00
CA GLY A 175 13.30 -0.85 11.60
C GLY A 175 13.68 0.54 12.11
N VAL A 176 14.97 0.67 12.39
CA VAL A 176 15.73 1.89 12.71
C VAL A 176 15.38 3.06 11.76
N PRO A 177 15.32 4.31 12.25
CA PRO A 177 14.91 5.51 11.51
C PRO A 177 15.68 5.90 10.25
N ASP A 178 16.85 5.33 9.96
CA ASP A 178 17.80 5.89 8.98
C ASP A 178 17.78 5.26 7.57
N VAL A 179 16.69 4.60 7.17
CA VAL A 179 16.53 4.16 5.77
C VAL A 179 15.22 4.65 5.19
N GLU A 180 15.34 5.64 4.32
CA GLU A 180 14.26 6.28 3.58
C GLU A 180 13.36 5.25 2.85
N GLY A 181 12.05 5.22 3.17
CA GLY A 181 11.03 4.81 2.20
C GLY A 181 9.86 3.86 2.58
N GLY A 182 8.90 4.31 3.41
CA GLY A 182 7.40 4.13 3.37
C GLY A 182 6.73 2.75 3.59
N VAL A 183 5.68 2.51 4.40
CA VAL A 183 4.57 3.35 4.92
C VAL A 183 3.86 2.70 6.15
N PHE A 184 3.58 3.49 7.20
CA PHE A 184 2.34 3.40 8.00
C PHE A 184 1.58 4.73 7.81
N ALA A 185 0.28 4.66 7.48
CA ALA A 185 -0.65 5.80 7.32
C ALA A 185 -0.22 6.97 6.39
N GLY A 186 -0.16 6.72 5.07
CA GLY A 186 -0.49 7.76 4.09
C GLY A 186 0.59 8.77 3.69
N ARG A 187 1.86 8.62 4.11
CA ARG A 187 3.01 9.27 3.43
C ARG A 187 4.11 8.25 3.11
N PRO A 188 4.78 8.35 1.94
CA PRO A 188 6.00 7.62 1.65
C PRO A 188 7.09 8.12 2.62
N GLY A 189 7.66 7.22 3.43
CA GLY A 189 8.66 7.60 4.43
C GLY A 189 9.09 6.48 5.36
N ARG A 190 8.17 5.69 5.94
CA ARG A 190 8.54 4.63 6.90
C ARG A 190 8.00 3.24 6.60
N THR A 191 8.78 2.37 5.94
CA THR A 191 8.53 0.92 6.05
C THR A 191 9.38 0.41 7.19
N ALA A 192 8.78 -0.40 8.06
CA ALA A 192 9.55 -1.33 8.87
C ALA A 192 10.48 -2.10 7.93
N LEU A 193 11.79 -1.96 8.15
CA LEU A 193 12.76 -2.95 7.71
C LEU A 193 12.53 -4.21 8.55
N ALA A 194 11.42 -4.91 8.29
CA ALA A 194 11.61 -6.33 8.12
C ALA A 194 12.58 -6.40 6.95
N GLN A 195 13.88 -6.54 7.22
CA GLN A 195 14.74 -7.16 6.23
C GLN A 195 14.09 -8.53 6.07
N PRO A 196 13.36 -8.82 4.97
CA PRO A 196 13.09 -10.21 4.69
C PRO A 196 14.47 -10.85 4.71
N PHE A 197 14.69 -11.84 5.58
CA PHE A 197 15.80 -12.72 5.34
C PHE A 197 15.70 -13.09 3.87
N SER A 198 16.82 -13.05 3.19
CA SER A 198 16.98 -13.32 1.77
C SER A 198 16.53 -14.73 1.36
N MET A 199 15.96 -15.50 2.30
CA MET A 199 14.92 -16.47 2.03
C MET A 199 13.62 -15.77 1.58
N ALA A 200 13.61 -15.41 0.30
CA ALA A 200 12.39 -15.29 -0.49
C ALA A 200 11.37 -16.39 -0.11
N PRO A 201 10.04 -16.16 -0.28
CA PRO A 201 9.02 -17.20 -0.10
C PRO A 201 9.51 -18.49 -0.72
N HIS A 202 9.37 -19.62 -0.03
CA HIS A 202 9.85 -20.93 -0.47
C HIS A 202 9.80 -21.01 -2.00
N VAL A 203 10.96 -20.84 -2.65
CA VAL A 203 11.07 -20.72 -4.11
C VAL A 203 10.59 -22.02 -4.79
N GLY A 204 10.31 -23.06 -4.00
CA GLY A 204 9.70 -24.32 -4.44
C GLY A 204 8.17 -24.31 -4.59
N ASP A 205 7.39 -23.42 -3.96
CA ASP A 205 5.93 -23.41 -4.14
C ASP A 205 5.47 -22.33 -5.14
N ARG A 206 5.40 -22.76 -6.41
CA ARG A 206 4.86 -21.98 -7.53
C ARG A 206 3.51 -21.34 -7.21
N ILE A 207 2.66 -22.03 -6.45
CA ILE A 207 1.29 -21.60 -6.17
C ILE A 207 1.31 -20.38 -5.26
N GLU A 208 2.23 -20.31 -4.31
CA GLU A 208 2.37 -19.17 -3.41
C GLU A 208 2.95 -17.95 -4.12
N LEU A 209 4.01 -18.13 -4.91
CA LEU A 209 4.58 -17.05 -5.73
C LEU A 209 3.52 -16.49 -6.68
N PHE A 210 2.77 -17.38 -7.34
CA PHE A 210 1.66 -17.00 -8.19
C PHE A 210 0.60 -16.22 -7.41
N ARG A 211 0.18 -16.70 -6.23
CA ARG A 211 -0.82 -16.03 -5.38
C ARG A 211 -0.37 -14.65 -4.95
N ALA A 212 0.90 -14.48 -4.58
CA ALA A 212 1.48 -13.19 -4.20
C ALA A 212 1.49 -12.20 -5.37
N LEU A 213 1.92 -12.64 -6.56
CA LEU A 213 1.90 -11.82 -7.78
C LEU A 213 0.47 -11.48 -8.24
N ALA A 214 -0.43 -12.46 -8.22
CA ALA A 214 -1.85 -12.30 -8.54
C ALA A 214 -2.52 -11.25 -7.65
N SER A 215 -2.27 -11.35 -6.36
CA SER A 215 -2.68 -10.34 -5.38
C SER A 215 -2.11 -8.95 -5.71
N ALA A 216 -0.79 -8.85 -5.88
CA ALA A 216 -0.09 -7.57 -5.97
C ALA A 216 -0.44 -6.80 -7.25
N LEU A 217 -0.70 -7.53 -8.34
CA LEU A 217 -1.13 -7.00 -9.63
C LEU A 217 -2.66 -7.03 -9.81
N ARG A 218 -3.40 -7.51 -8.80
CA ARG A 218 -4.87 -7.60 -8.77
C ARG A 218 -5.47 -8.44 -9.91
N PHE A 219 -4.81 -9.53 -10.29
CA PHE A 219 -5.35 -10.52 -11.22
C PHE A 219 -5.71 -11.84 -10.48
N ASN A 220 -6.45 -12.74 -11.13
CA ASN A 220 -6.76 -14.08 -10.63
C ASN A 220 -6.41 -15.15 -11.69
N ALA A 221 -6.62 -16.43 -11.39
CA ALA A 221 -6.31 -17.52 -12.31
C ALA A 221 -7.10 -17.44 -13.63
N GLU A 222 -8.35 -16.97 -13.58
CA GLU A 222 -9.19 -16.77 -14.75
C GLU A 222 -8.64 -15.66 -15.66
N ASP A 223 -8.26 -14.50 -15.08
CA ASP A 223 -7.61 -13.41 -15.79
C ASP A 223 -6.35 -13.90 -16.50
N LEU A 224 -5.52 -14.70 -15.81
CA LEU A 224 -4.33 -15.29 -16.41
C LEU A 224 -4.69 -16.21 -17.59
N GLY A 225 -5.73 -17.03 -17.46
CA GLY A 225 -6.23 -17.88 -18.54
C GLY A 225 -6.65 -17.08 -19.77
N HIS A 226 -7.31 -15.93 -19.59
CA HIS A 226 -7.60 -15.00 -20.69
C HIS A 226 -6.32 -14.41 -21.30
N ASN A 227 -5.38 -13.97 -20.46
CA ASN A 227 -4.14 -13.34 -20.90
C ASN A 227 -3.24 -14.32 -21.69
N ARG A 228 -3.19 -15.60 -21.28
CA ARG A 228 -2.56 -16.70 -22.02
C ARG A 228 -3.13 -16.88 -23.43
N ARG A 229 -4.42 -16.59 -23.62
CA ARG A 229 -5.10 -16.59 -24.93
C ARG A 229 -4.97 -15.27 -25.69
N GLY A 230 -4.12 -14.35 -25.23
CA GLY A 230 -3.92 -13.04 -25.86
C GLY A 230 -5.10 -12.08 -25.69
N ARG A 231 -5.99 -12.31 -24.70
CA ARG A 231 -7.19 -11.49 -24.47
C ARG A 231 -7.26 -10.95 -23.05
N ILE A 232 -7.71 -9.71 -22.89
CA ILE A 232 -7.98 -9.11 -21.57
C ILE A 232 -9.29 -9.69 -21.01
N SER A 233 -9.32 -10.03 -19.72
CA SER A 233 -10.56 -10.49 -19.07
C SER A 233 -11.59 -9.37 -18.90
N LEU A 234 -12.88 -9.70 -18.80
CA LEU A 234 -13.93 -8.71 -18.55
C LEU A 234 -13.74 -7.98 -17.21
N ARG A 235 -13.20 -8.68 -16.20
CA ARG A 235 -12.86 -8.08 -14.90
C ARG A 235 -11.77 -7.03 -15.03
N GLN A 236 -10.71 -7.32 -15.79
CA GLN A 236 -9.63 -6.37 -16.05
C GLN A 236 -10.10 -5.19 -16.90
N VAL A 237 -11.00 -5.42 -17.86
CA VAL A 237 -11.69 -4.36 -18.63
C VAL A 237 -12.47 -3.44 -17.69
N GLY A 238 -13.34 -3.99 -16.83
CA GLY A 238 -14.10 -3.19 -15.87
C GLY A 238 -13.19 -2.44 -14.89
N HIS A 239 -12.11 -3.07 -14.41
CA HIS A 239 -11.16 -2.40 -13.53
C HIS A 239 -10.47 -1.21 -14.21
N ARG A 240 -10.08 -1.36 -15.49
CA ARG A 240 -9.46 -0.27 -16.25
C ARG A 240 -10.43 0.87 -16.54
N LEU A 241 -11.65 0.56 -16.99
CA LEU A 241 -12.70 1.55 -17.22
C LEU A 241 -12.99 2.35 -15.95
N THR A 242 -13.16 1.67 -14.81
CA THR A 242 -13.40 2.35 -13.52
C THR A 242 -12.20 3.17 -13.04
N SER A 243 -10.97 2.68 -13.23
CA SER A 243 -9.77 3.46 -12.86
C SER A 243 -9.59 4.72 -13.72
N SER A 244 -9.88 4.64 -15.02
CA SER A 244 -9.80 5.78 -15.93
C SER A 244 -10.97 6.75 -15.71
N ALA A 245 -12.17 6.24 -15.41
CA ALA A 245 -13.34 7.06 -15.11
C ALA A 245 -13.15 7.91 -13.84
N GLY A 246 -12.42 7.40 -12.84
CA GLY A 246 -12.11 8.17 -11.64
C GLY A 246 -11.28 9.43 -11.92
N PHE A 247 -10.31 9.36 -12.84
CA PHE A 247 -9.54 10.53 -13.28
C PHE A 247 -10.44 11.53 -14.00
N LEU A 248 -11.25 11.06 -14.97
CA LEU A 248 -12.18 11.91 -15.70
C LEU A 248 -13.18 12.60 -14.76
N ALA A 249 -13.77 11.85 -13.81
CA ALA A 249 -14.70 12.38 -12.83
C ALA A 249 -14.04 13.46 -11.94
N MET A 250 -12.81 13.21 -11.45
CA MET A 250 -12.06 14.21 -10.68
C MET A 250 -11.82 15.48 -11.49
N THR A 251 -11.41 15.36 -12.76
CA THR A 251 -11.19 16.53 -13.62
C THR A 251 -12.48 17.30 -13.88
N LEU A 252 -13.60 16.60 -14.12
CA LEU A 252 -14.91 17.23 -14.27
C LEU A 252 -15.35 17.93 -12.98
N CYS A 253 -15.13 17.34 -11.81
CA CYS A 253 -15.43 17.97 -10.53
C CYS A 253 -14.60 19.24 -10.29
N VAL A 254 -13.29 19.20 -10.54
CA VAL A 254 -12.42 20.38 -10.41
C VAL A 254 -12.84 21.48 -11.39
N SER A 255 -13.17 21.09 -12.62
CA SER A 255 -13.64 22.00 -13.66
C SER A 255 -14.97 22.65 -13.29
N ALA A 256 -15.93 21.88 -12.77
CA ALA A 256 -17.22 22.37 -12.29
C ALA A 256 -17.06 23.33 -11.09
N SER A 257 -16.18 23.00 -10.14
CA SER A 257 -15.85 23.89 -9.02
C SER A 257 -15.21 25.19 -9.50
N GLY A 258 -14.31 25.13 -10.49
CA GLY A 258 -13.72 26.32 -11.11
C GLY A 258 -14.76 27.18 -11.84
N ALA A 259 -15.69 26.55 -12.55
CA ALA A 259 -16.82 27.24 -13.20
C ALA A 259 -17.70 27.97 -12.20
N LEU A 260 -18.05 27.28 -11.11
CA LEU A 260 -18.89 27.82 -10.06
C LEU A 260 -18.19 28.98 -9.35
N PHE A 261 -16.90 28.85 -9.04
CA PHE A 261 -16.10 29.94 -8.48
C PHE A 261 -16.06 31.15 -9.42
N ALA A 262 -15.80 30.91 -10.71
CA ALA A 262 -15.73 31.99 -11.70
C ALA A 262 -17.07 32.73 -11.82
N PHE A 263 -18.19 31.99 -11.78
CA PHE A 263 -19.54 32.55 -11.75
C PHE A 263 -19.77 33.45 -10.53
N PHE A 264 -19.44 32.98 -9.32
CA PHE A 264 -19.61 33.77 -8.10
C PHE A 264 -18.67 34.98 -8.01
N ALA A 265 -17.51 34.92 -8.64
CA ALA A 265 -16.56 36.03 -8.72
C ALA A 265 -16.90 37.06 -9.82
N GLY A 266 -17.99 36.86 -10.57
CA GLY A 266 -18.44 37.79 -11.60
C GLY A 266 -17.61 37.75 -12.89
N PHE A 267 -16.86 36.67 -13.14
CA PHE A 267 -16.18 36.48 -14.42
C PHE A 267 -17.21 36.07 -15.47
N ASN A 268 -17.55 37.02 -16.35
CA ASN A 268 -18.53 36.81 -17.43
C ASN A 268 -18.07 35.79 -18.49
N ASP A 269 -16.78 35.48 -18.56
CA ASP A 269 -16.18 34.65 -19.62
C ASP A 269 -15.47 33.39 -19.08
N SER A 270 -16.12 32.68 -18.16
CA SER A 270 -15.58 31.45 -17.54
C SER A 270 -15.40 30.28 -18.51
N SER A 271 -16.01 30.34 -19.71
CA SER A 271 -16.03 29.26 -20.70
C SER A 271 -14.66 28.99 -21.34
N THR A 272 -13.80 30.00 -21.48
CA THR A 272 -12.50 29.91 -22.15
C THR A 272 -11.48 29.09 -21.37
N PHE A 273 -11.55 29.06 -20.04
CA PHE A 273 -10.58 28.34 -19.20
C PHE A 273 -10.91 26.86 -18.99
N ILE A 274 -12.19 26.49 -19.03
CA ILE A 274 -12.65 25.14 -18.66
C ILE A 274 -12.60 24.18 -19.86
N SER A 275 -12.96 24.68 -21.05
CA SER A 275 -13.02 23.89 -22.28
C SER A 275 -11.73 23.10 -22.58
N PRO A 276 -10.51 23.70 -22.59
CA PRO A 276 -9.31 22.96 -22.92
C PRO A 276 -8.96 21.87 -21.91
N ILE A 277 -9.22 22.10 -20.61
CA ILE A 277 -8.96 21.11 -19.55
C ILE A 277 -9.83 19.88 -19.75
N VAL A 278 -11.12 20.08 -20.03
CA VAL A 278 -12.08 18.99 -20.28
C VAL A 278 -11.71 18.23 -21.55
N VAL A 279 -11.34 18.92 -22.63
CA VAL A 279 -10.90 18.28 -23.89
C VAL A 279 -9.64 17.43 -23.68
N VAL A 280 -8.62 17.95 -23.00
CA VAL A 280 -7.40 17.18 -22.69
C VAL A 280 -7.72 15.97 -21.82
N ALA A 281 -8.59 16.11 -20.82
CA ALA A 281 -9.02 14.99 -19.98
C ALA A 281 -9.79 13.92 -20.77
N ALA A 282 -10.65 14.33 -21.70
CA ALA A 282 -11.38 13.42 -22.58
C ALA A 282 -10.44 12.67 -23.53
N LEU A 283 -9.48 13.36 -24.16
CA LEU A 283 -8.46 12.75 -25.01
C LEU A 283 -7.59 11.76 -24.23
N HIS A 284 -7.14 12.14 -23.03
CA HIS A 284 -6.38 11.26 -22.15
C HIS A 284 -7.21 10.02 -21.74
N TYR A 285 -8.49 10.21 -21.42
CA TYR A 285 -9.41 9.11 -21.12
C TYR A 285 -9.53 8.16 -22.31
N LEU A 286 -9.84 8.65 -23.51
CA LEU A 286 -9.94 7.86 -24.74
C LEU A 286 -8.64 7.10 -25.04
N TRP A 287 -7.49 7.74 -24.87
CA TRP A 287 -6.19 7.11 -25.03
C TRP A 287 -5.98 5.97 -24.02
N SER A 288 -6.34 6.19 -22.75
CA SER A 288 -6.18 5.18 -21.68
C SER A 288 -7.07 3.94 -21.87
N ILE A 289 -8.24 4.10 -22.49
CA ILE A 289 -9.20 3.00 -22.73
C ILE A 289 -9.03 2.36 -24.12
N ARG A 290 -8.13 2.84 -24.97
CA ARG A 290 -7.87 2.25 -26.30
C ARG A 290 -7.56 0.75 -26.20
N ASP A 291 -6.75 0.34 -25.22
CA ASP A 291 -6.43 -1.07 -25.01
C ASP A 291 -7.65 -1.90 -24.58
N VAL A 292 -8.62 -1.28 -23.90
CA VAL A 292 -9.86 -1.93 -23.49
C VAL A 292 -10.71 -2.31 -24.70
N PHE A 293 -10.77 -1.45 -25.72
CA PHE A 293 -11.50 -1.73 -26.95
C PHE A 293 -10.83 -2.82 -27.80
N THR A 294 -9.50 -2.81 -27.89
CA THR A 294 -8.80 -3.85 -28.66
C THR A 294 -8.84 -5.22 -27.97
N ARG A 295 -8.94 -5.25 -26.63
CA ARG A 295 -8.85 -6.45 -25.78
C ARG A 295 -7.63 -7.33 -26.04
N ARG A 296 -6.60 -6.82 -26.73
CA ARG A 296 -5.40 -7.59 -27.10
C ARG A 296 -4.36 -7.51 -25.98
N VAL A 297 -3.79 -8.67 -25.68
CA VAL A 297 -2.69 -8.82 -24.73
C VAL A 297 -1.44 -9.21 -25.50
N VAL A 298 -0.33 -8.54 -25.17
CA VAL A 298 1.01 -8.86 -25.67
C VAL A 298 1.76 -9.59 -24.56
N THR A 299 2.63 -10.50 -24.95
CA THR A 299 3.47 -11.29 -24.04
C THR A 299 4.94 -11.03 -24.26
N VAL A 300 5.72 -11.04 -23.19
CA VAL A 300 7.19 -11.05 -23.25
C VAL A 300 7.71 -12.05 -22.21
N ASP A 301 8.59 -12.93 -22.65
CA ASP A 301 9.21 -13.97 -21.83
C ASP A 301 10.65 -13.57 -21.51
N GLY A 302 11.09 -13.79 -20.28
CA GLY A 302 12.50 -13.62 -19.95
C GLY A 302 12.77 -13.46 -18.46
N ILE A 303 14.04 -13.27 -18.14
CA ILE A 303 14.49 -13.01 -16.77
C ILE A 303 14.06 -11.60 -16.38
N VAL A 304 13.28 -11.48 -15.31
CA VAL A 304 12.79 -10.19 -14.85
C VAL A 304 13.74 -9.61 -13.83
N LYS A 305 14.28 -8.43 -14.15
CA LYS A 305 15.05 -7.61 -13.23
C LYS A 305 14.14 -6.57 -12.58
N ARG A 306 14.43 -6.26 -11.33
CA ARG A 306 13.83 -5.14 -10.61
C ARG A 306 14.67 -3.91 -10.82
N HIS A 307 14.04 -2.78 -11.14
CA HIS A 307 14.73 -1.51 -11.27
C HIS A 307 13.96 -0.42 -10.52
N LEU A 308 14.69 0.35 -9.73
CA LEU A 308 14.18 1.47 -8.95
C LEU A 308 14.66 2.76 -9.61
N TRP A 309 13.75 3.68 -9.89
CA TRP A 309 14.11 5.03 -10.31
C TRP A 309 13.67 6.00 -9.22
N VAL A 310 14.63 6.69 -8.62
CA VAL A 310 14.37 7.75 -7.66
C VAL A 310 14.54 9.06 -8.42
N THR A 311 13.45 9.79 -8.63
CA THR A 311 13.53 11.16 -9.12
C THR A 311 13.79 12.07 -7.91
N PRO A 312 14.95 12.73 -7.81
CA PRO A 312 15.20 13.69 -6.74
C PRO A 312 14.13 14.79 -6.79
N GLY A 313 13.63 15.18 -5.62
CA GLY A 313 12.66 16.28 -5.52
C GLY A 313 13.29 17.59 -5.98
N SER A 314 12.48 18.49 -6.55
CA SER A 314 12.92 19.88 -6.75
C SER A 314 13.12 20.57 -5.39
N ASN A 315 14.03 21.54 -5.29
CA ASN A 315 14.36 22.29 -4.05
C ASN A 315 13.14 22.83 -3.25
N VAL A 316 11.96 22.96 -3.85
CA VAL A 316 10.73 23.44 -3.21
C VAL A 316 9.97 22.33 -2.46
N SER A 317 10.19 21.07 -2.83
CA SER A 317 9.58 19.90 -2.18
C SER A 317 10.63 18.81 -2.05
N ASP A 318 11.20 18.69 -0.86
CA ASP A 318 12.23 17.70 -0.48
C ASP A 318 11.74 16.23 -0.52
N GLN A 319 10.67 15.96 -1.28
CA GLN A 319 10.09 14.63 -1.46
C GLN A 319 10.59 14.02 -2.76
N SER A 320 11.48 13.04 -2.64
CA SER A 320 11.86 12.19 -3.77
C SER A 320 10.66 11.32 -4.21
N THR A 321 10.47 11.22 -5.52
CA THR A 321 9.42 10.35 -6.09
C THR A 321 10.05 9.06 -6.59
N THR A 322 9.70 7.94 -5.96
CA THR A 322 10.21 6.62 -6.34
C THR A 322 9.27 5.91 -7.30
N THR A 323 9.75 5.58 -8.49
CA THR A 323 9.03 4.77 -9.48
C THR A 323 9.64 3.37 -9.56
N TYR A 324 8.78 2.34 -9.52
CA TYR A 324 9.20 0.94 -9.52
C TYR A 324 8.97 0.33 -10.90
N TYR A 325 9.98 -0.37 -11.42
CA TYR A 325 9.94 -1.00 -12.73
C TYR A 325 10.25 -2.49 -12.66
N PHE A 326 9.56 -3.25 -13.50
CA PHE A 326 10.05 -4.53 -13.99
C PHE A 326 10.75 -4.33 -15.32
N VAL A 327 11.91 -4.96 -15.49
CA VAL A 327 12.70 -4.89 -16.71
C VAL A 327 12.90 -6.29 -17.26
N VAL A 328 12.44 -6.53 -18.49
CA VAL A 328 12.61 -7.80 -19.21
C VAL A 328 12.90 -7.49 -20.68
N GLN A 329 13.98 -8.06 -21.23
CA GLN A 329 14.42 -7.82 -22.62
C GLN A 329 14.45 -6.33 -23.02
N HIS A 330 15.03 -5.46 -22.18
CA HIS A 330 15.08 -3.99 -22.37
C HIS A 330 13.74 -3.25 -22.31
N GLN A 331 12.63 -3.95 -22.08
CA GLN A 331 11.33 -3.32 -21.87
C GLN A 331 11.12 -3.00 -20.39
N LYS A 332 10.67 -1.77 -20.10
CA LYS A 332 10.39 -1.29 -18.74
C LYS A 332 8.88 -1.23 -18.52
N PHE A 333 8.41 -1.85 -17.44
CA PHE A 333 7.00 -1.85 -17.03
C PHE A 333 6.86 -1.15 -15.68
N VAL A 334 6.13 -0.04 -15.64
CA VAL A 334 5.82 0.64 -14.38
C VAL A 334 4.90 -0.27 -13.55
N VAL A 335 5.29 -0.52 -12.30
CA VAL A 335 4.53 -1.37 -11.39
C VAL A 335 4.32 -0.71 -10.04
N LYS A 336 3.29 -1.17 -9.32
CA LYS A 336 3.07 -0.74 -7.93
C LYS A 336 4.16 -1.33 -7.03
N LYS A 337 4.53 -0.62 -5.97
CA LYS A 337 5.49 -1.07 -4.93
C LYS A 337 5.22 -2.49 -4.42
N ARG A 338 3.94 -2.87 -4.29
CA ARG A 338 3.54 -4.24 -3.88
C ARG A 338 3.97 -5.30 -4.87
N ALA A 339 3.75 -5.06 -6.17
CA ALA A 339 4.16 -5.99 -7.22
C ALA A 339 5.68 -6.07 -7.28
N TYR A 340 6.36 -4.91 -7.18
CA TYR A 340 7.82 -4.84 -7.12
C TYR A 340 8.42 -5.73 -6.03
N ARG A 341 7.82 -5.73 -4.83
CA ARG A 341 8.25 -6.55 -3.70
C ARG A 341 7.87 -8.03 -3.84
N ALA A 342 6.75 -8.34 -4.49
CA ALA A 342 6.28 -9.71 -4.67
C ALA A 342 7.09 -10.50 -5.72
N LEU A 343 7.78 -9.80 -6.63
CA LEU A 343 8.63 -10.44 -7.63
C LEU A 343 9.94 -10.93 -7.00
N VAL A 344 10.24 -12.21 -7.20
CA VAL A 344 11.57 -12.77 -6.94
C VAL A 344 12.46 -12.43 -8.15
N PRO A 345 13.54 -11.66 -7.97
CA PRO A 345 14.41 -11.25 -9.07
C PRO A 345 15.12 -12.45 -9.69
N GLU A 346 15.58 -12.30 -10.92
CA GLU A 346 16.40 -13.28 -11.64
C GLU A 346 15.72 -14.62 -11.99
N LEU A 347 14.42 -14.76 -11.73
CA LEU A 347 13.64 -15.88 -12.24
C LEU A 347 13.09 -15.59 -13.65
N PRO A 348 12.88 -16.63 -14.48
CA PRO A 348 12.20 -16.49 -15.75
C PRO A 348 10.69 -16.33 -15.54
N TYR A 349 10.12 -15.27 -16.09
CA TYR A 349 8.69 -15.02 -16.09
C TYR A 349 8.18 -14.72 -17.50
N ARG A 350 6.88 -14.93 -17.67
CA ARG A 350 6.09 -14.44 -18.78
C ARG A 350 5.22 -13.29 -18.30
N LEU A 351 5.42 -12.11 -18.88
CA LEU A 351 4.68 -10.89 -18.57
C LEU A 351 3.60 -10.70 -19.62
N TYR A 352 2.38 -10.42 -19.17
CA TYR A 352 1.25 -10.10 -20.02
C TYR A 352 0.92 -8.63 -19.85
N PHE A 353 0.88 -7.87 -20.94
CA PHE A 353 0.67 -6.44 -20.90
C PHE A 353 -0.15 -5.95 -22.08
N THR A 354 -0.59 -4.70 -21.97
CA THR A 354 -1.40 -4.03 -23.00
C THR A 354 -0.52 -3.36 -24.05
N LYS A 355 -0.92 -3.44 -25.33
CA LYS A 355 -0.05 -3.03 -26.45
C LYS A 355 0.29 -1.54 -26.43
N HIS A 356 -0.69 -0.67 -26.19
CA HIS A 356 -0.50 0.77 -26.33
C HIS A 356 -0.05 1.43 -25.03
N THR A 357 -0.73 1.15 -23.92
CA THR A 357 -0.39 1.74 -22.61
C THR A 357 0.78 1.04 -21.91
N ARG A 358 1.22 -0.12 -22.41
CA ARG A 358 2.26 -0.98 -21.80
C ARG A 358 1.98 -1.32 -20.33
N ALA A 359 0.72 -1.21 -19.90
CA ALA A 359 0.36 -1.49 -18.53
C ALA A 359 0.29 -3.01 -18.32
N LEU A 360 1.03 -3.47 -17.33
CA LEU A 360 1.16 -4.88 -16.94
C LEU A 360 -0.18 -5.40 -16.40
N LEU A 361 -0.61 -6.55 -16.89
CA LEU A 361 -1.89 -7.19 -16.56
C LEU A 361 -1.70 -8.38 -15.62
N SER A 362 -0.75 -9.25 -15.92
CA SER A 362 -0.43 -10.43 -15.11
C SER A 362 1.02 -10.87 -15.34
N VAL A 363 1.53 -11.68 -14.42
CA VAL A 363 2.87 -12.27 -14.47
C VAL A 363 2.74 -13.76 -14.16
N ASP A 364 3.42 -14.59 -14.93
CA ASP A 364 3.37 -16.06 -14.83
C ASP A 364 4.80 -16.61 -14.74
N PRO A 365 5.19 -17.26 -13.62
CA PRO A 365 6.51 -17.86 -13.49
C PRO A 365 6.64 -19.04 -14.46
N LEU A 366 7.69 -19.01 -15.29
CA LEU A 366 7.94 -20.00 -16.34
C LEU A 366 8.63 -21.26 -15.80
N ASP A 367 9.53 -21.08 -14.83
CA ASP A 367 10.25 -22.17 -14.20
C ASP A 367 10.27 -21.97 -12.68
N THR A 368 9.66 -22.91 -11.97
CA THR A 368 9.75 -23.04 -10.52
C THR A 368 10.31 -24.39 -10.12
N SER A 369 10.80 -25.17 -11.09
CA SER A 369 11.48 -26.41 -10.76
C SER A 369 12.75 -26.03 -10.02
N SER A 370 12.92 -26.60 -8.83
CA SER A 370 14.03 -26.35 -7.91
C SER A 370 15.40 -26.73 -8.48
N SER A 371 15.47 -27.19 -9.74
CA SER A 371 16.65 -27.62 -10.47
C SER A 371 17.39 -26.50 -11.20
N HIS A 372 17.11 -25.22 -10.92
CA HIS A 372 17.95 -24.14 -11.44
C HIS A 372 19.42 -24.42 -11.02
N PRO A 373 20.38 -24.55 -11.96
CA PRO A 373 21.72 -25.10 -11.69
C PRO A 373 22.58 -24.27 -10.71
N ARG A 374 22.10 -23.12 -10.25
CA ARG A 374 22.75 -22.28 -9.24
C ARG A 374 22.15 -22.47 -7.83
N GLY A 375 21.21 -23.41 -7.66
CA GLY A 375 20.28 -23.39 -6.53
C GLY A 375 19.46 -22.09 -6.53
N ALA A 376 18.51 -21.94 -5.61
CA ALA A 376 18.04 -20.60 -5.31
C ALA A 376 19.29 -19.75 -4.95
N PRO A 377 19.53 -18.59 -5.59
CA PRO A 377 20.75 -17.83 -5.39
C PRO A 377 20.99 -17.61 -3.89
N ARG A 378 22.12 -18.11 -3.38
CA ARG A 378 22.52 -17.85 -2.00
C ARG A 378 22.71 -16.35 -1.86
N ALA A 379 22.00 -15.79 -0.89
CA ALA A 379 21.84 -14.36 -0.64
C ALA A 379 23.09 -13.48 -0.63
N GLY A 380 24.27 -14.04 -0.39
CA GLY A 380 25.51 -13.27 -0.30
C GLY A 380 25.96 -12.68 -1.64
N ALA A 381 25.65 -13.32 -2.77
CA ALA A 381 26.25 -12.95 -4.06
C ALA A 381 25.57 -11.77 -4.77
N ALA A 382 24.37 -11.35 -4.37
CA ALA A 382 23.59 -10.34 -5.09
C ALA A 382 23.76 -8.90 -4.56
N TRP A 383 24.36 -8.73 -3.38
CA TRP A 383 24.54 -7.41 -2.75
C TRP A 383 25.93 -6.80 -2.98
N GLU A 384 26.93 -7.60 -3.37
CA GLU A 384 28.30 -7.12 -3.63
C GLU A 384 28.49 -6.57 -5.06
N ALA A 385 27.44 -6.55 -5.89
CA ALA A 385 27.53 -6.16 -7.32
C ALA A 385 26.79 -4.85 -7.68
N THR A 386 26.49 -3.98 -6.71
CA THR A 386 25.97 -2.62 -6.96
C THR A 386 26.76 -1.57 -6.21
#